data_AF-A0A1V2MBF5-F1
#
_entry.id   AF-A0A1V2MBF5-F1
#
_cell.length_a   1.000
_cell.length_b   1.000
_cell.length_c   1.000
_cell.angle_alpha   90.00
_cell.angle_beta   90.00
_cell.angle_gamma   90.00
#
_symmetry.space_group_name_H-M   'P 1'
#
loop_
_entity.id
_entity.type
_entity.pdbx_description
1 polymer ?
#
loop_
_entity_poly.entity_id
_entity_poly.type
_entity_poly.pdbx_seq_one_letter_code
_entity_poly.pdbx_strand_id
1 'polypeptide(L)'
;MRKENILFFFEALYTLIKSGINLYETLVIIHHGNPKKEINKLTKILINHIQKGETFSEALSKVNHIPAFIISAIKAGEKSGSLEEILEIIMNQLKIEVEMTKKIKQVTLYPKIVGVTMLFSLLISVKFIFPTLTKTFSEQDITLPFVTRAFIQMTDFLNHNYLLLIILITTCFVGLNIFKKWAYGNKLLEQLKIKIPKIGTLYKLNHNKEIANYIGLLISSGLSIGEATEIFRKSTNSYLLKSIFEKSNKNIIQGKFLSETLKDKPIIMSYLLEIIKIGEKSGGLGASLLRIGKYFEKNYEIELKKAIAIIEPTITLFLALIVAFIVAATMLPTLSLSVSF
;
A
#
# COMPACT_ATOMS: atom_id res chain seq x y z
N MET A 1 7.36 -4.50 -12.67
CA MET A 1 7.38 -5.95 -12.41
C MET A 1 6.48 -6.26 -11.22
N ARG A 2 5.68 -7.32 -11.28
CA ARG A 2 4.80 -7.71 -10.16
C ARG A 2 5.60 -8.31 -9.00
N LYS A 3 5.20 -8.04 -7.74
CA LYS A 3 5.89 -8.57 -6.54
C LYS A 3 5.98 -10.09 -6.56
N GLU A 4 4.96 -10.77 -7.07
CA GLU A 4 4.91 -12.23 -7.21
C GLU A 4 6.01 -12.76 -8.15
N ASN A 5 6.39 -12.00 -9.18
CA ASN A 5 7.46 -12.38 -10.09
C ASN A 5 8.84 -12.13 -9.46
N ILE A 6 9.00 -11.07 -8.66
CA ILE A 6 10.23 -10.80 -7.92
C ILE A 6 10.47 -11.92 -6.89
N LEU A 7 9.43 -12.32 -6.15
CA LEU A 7 9.50 -13.45 -5.23
C LEU A 7 9.94 -14.73 -5.94
N PHE A 8 9.27 -15.09 -7.04
CA PHE A 8 9.64 -16.27 -7.82
C PHE A 8 11.12 -16.25 -8.24
N PHE A 9 11.61 -15.10 -8.71
CA PHE A 9 13.01 -14.96 -9.12
C PHE A 9 13.97 -15.24 -7.96
N PHE A 10 13.73 -14.64 -6.79
CA PHE A 10 14.58 -14.85 -5.62
C PHE A 10 14.44 -16.26 -5.01
N GLU A 11 13.26 -16.88 -5.04
CA GLU A 11 13.06 -18.28 -4.63
C GLU A 11 13.86 -19.25 -5.52
N ALA A 12 13.78 -19.08 -6.84
CA ALA A 12 14.52 -19.90 -7.79
C ALA A 12 16.04 -19.68 -7.66
N LEU A 13 16.46 -18.42 -7.51
CA LEU A 13 17.85 -18.03 -7.31
C LEU A 13 18.43 -18.67 -6.04
N TYR A 14 17.73 -18.55 -4.91
CA TYR A 14 18.14 -19.17 -3.64
C TYR A 14 18.23 -20.70 -3.77
N THR A 15 17.22 -21.35 -4.35
CA THR A 15 17.16 -22.81 -4.47
C THR A 15 18.33 -23.37 -5.28
N LEU A 16 18.66 -22.74 -6.41
CA LEU A 16 19.75 -23.18 -7.30
C LEU A 16 21.13 -22.90 -6.71
N ILE A 17 21.32 -21.72 -6.10
CA ILE A 17 22.59 -21.38 -5.41
C ILE A 17 22.84 -22.31 -4.23
N LYS A 18 21.81 -22.58 -3.41
CA LYS A 18 21.87 -23.54 -2.30
C LYS A 18 22.18 -24.96 -2.76
N SER A 19 21.84 -25.29 -4.00
CA SER A 19 22.17 -26.59 -4.62
C SER A 19 23.62 -26.63 -5.17
N GLY A 20 24.42 -25.59 -4.93
CA GLY A 20 25.82 -25.51 -5.37
C GLY A 20 26.02 -24.98 -6.79
N ILE A 21 24.96 -24.52 -7.47
CA ILE A 21 25.06 -23.97 -8.83
C ILE A 21 25.58 -22.54 -8.76
N ASN A 22 26.56 -22.20 -9.59
CA ASN A 22 27.09 -20.85 -9.61
C ASN A 22 26.05 -19.83 -10.10
N LEU A 23 26.26 -18.55 -9.78
CA LEU A 23 25.30 -17.49 -10.02
C LEU A 23 24.98 -17.31 -11.52
N TYR A 24 25.99 -17.38 -12.38
CA TYR A 24 25.79 -17.19 -13.81
C TYR A 24 24.93 -18.32 -14.41
N GLU A 25 25.27 -19.58 -14.12
CA GLU A 25 24.49 -20.75 -14.53
C GLU A 25 23.07 -20.70 -13.98
N THR A 26 22.91 -20.31 -12.72
CA THR A 26 21.60 -20.14 -12.10
C THR A 26 20.72 -19.15 -12.89
N LEU A 27 21.27 -18.00 -13.29
CA LEU A 27 20.53 -17.01 -14.08
C LEU A 27 20.16 -17.54 -15.48
N VAL A 28 21.05 -18.31 -16.10
CA VAL A 28 20.80 -18.96 -17.40
C VAL A 28 19.68 -20.00 -17.28
N ILE A 29 19.68 -20.83 -16.22
CA ILE A 29 18.62 -21.81 -15.95
C ILE A 29 17.28 -21.10 -15.76
N ILE A 30 17.22 -20.03 -14.95
CA ILE A 30 15.99 -19.26 -14.73
C ILE A 30 15.49 -18.60 -16.02
N HIS A 31 16.40 -18.12 -16.89
CA HIS A 31 16.05 -17.51 -18.17
C HIS A 31 15.36 -18.49 -19.13
N HIS A 32 15.88 -19.72 -19.23
CA HIS A 32 15.33 -20.73 -20.14
C HIS A 32 14.11 -21.45 -19.55
N GLY A 33 14.06 -21.62 -18.22
CA GLY A 33 12.99 -22.34 -17.53
C GLY A 33 11.69 -21.56 -17.32
N ASN A 34 11.65 -20.26 -17.63
CA ASN A 34 10.47 -19.43 -17.37
C ASN A 34 9.86 -18.82 -18.65
N PRO A 35 8.55 -19.03 -18.92
CA PRO A 35 7.89 -18.41 -20.08
C PRO A 35 7.53 -16.93 -19.86
N LYS A 36 7.64 -16.38 -18.64
CA LYS A 36 7.19 -15.01 -18.34
C LYS A 36 8.17 -13.97 -18.88
N LYS A 37 7.67 -13.11 -19.79
CA LYS A 37 8.41 -11.99 -20.39
C LYS A 37 9.12 -11.06 -19.38
N GLU A 38 8.52 -10.80 -18.22
CA GLU A 38 9.16 -9.96 -17.18
C GLU A 38 10.41 -10.61 -16.58
N ILE A 39 10.37 -11.92 -16.31
CA ILE A 39 11.51 -12.67 -15.75
C ILE A 39 12.62 -12.78 -16.79
N ASN A 40 12.28 -13.07 -18.05
CA ASN A 40 13.28 -13.23 -19.10
C ASN A 40 13.98 -11.90 -19.41
N LYS A 41 13.25 -10.77 -19.33
CA LYS A 41 13.86 -9.44 -19.43
C LYS A 41 14.82 -9.17 -18.26
N LEU A 42 14.41 -9.51 -17.04
CA LEU A 42 15.25 -9.38 -15.85
C LEU A 42 16.54 -10.21 -15.97
N THR A 43 16.42 -11.52 -16.19
CA THR A 43 17.57 -12.42 -16.27
C THR A 43 18.49 -12.07 -17.43
N LYS A 44 17.96 -11.66 -18.59
CA LYS A 44 18.78 -11.22 -19.73
C LYS A 44 19.64 -10.01 -19.38
N ILE A 45 19.10 -9.03 -18.65
CA ILE A 45 19.88 -7.86 -18.19
C ILE A 45 20.99 -8.33 -17.25
N LEU A 46 20.65 -9.18 -16.27
CA LEU A 46 21.60 -9.66 -15.27
C LEU A 46 22.74 -10.49 -15.88
N ILE A 47 22.40 -11.45 -16.76
CA ILE A 47 23.35 -12.29 -17.51
C ILE A 47 24.33 -11.39 -18.28
N ASN A 48 23.82 -10.41 -19.04
CA ASN A 48 24.66 -9.52 -19.85
C ASN A 48 25.64 -8.69 -19.01
N HIS A 49 25.27 -8.29 -17.79
CA HIS A 49 26.14 -7.50 -16.91
C HIS A 49 27.16 -8.38 -16.18
N ILE A 50 26.75 -9.56 -15.72
CA ILE A 50 27.64 -10.52 -15.06
C ILE A 50 28.69 -11.06 -16.04
N GLN A 51 28.33 -11.30 -17.31
CA GLN A 51 29.30 -11.67 -18.36
C GLN A 51 30.37 -10.58 -18.60
N LYS A 52 30.04 -9.32 -18.31
CA LYS A 52 30.99 -8.20 -18.42
C LYS A 52 31.86 -8.03 -17.18
N GLY A 53 31.72 -8.91 -16.19
CA GLY A 53 32.47 -8.87 -14.94
C GLY A 53 31.91 -7.94 -13.88
N GLU A 54 30.70 -7.39 -14.07
CA GLU A 54 30.03 -6.61 -13.02
C GLU A 54 29.54 -7.51 -11.89
N THR A 55 29.51 -6.98 -10.67
CA THR A 55 28.91 -7.68 -9.52
C THR A 55 27.40 -7.84 -9.72
N PHE A 56 26.79 -8.80 -9.03
CA PHE A 56 25.35 -9.03 -9.13
C PHE A 56 24.54 -7.91 -8.47
N SER A 57 25.03 -7.28 -7.41
CA SER A 57 24.42 -6.06 -6.86
C SER A 57 24.43 -4.89 -7.85
N GLU A 58 25.52 -4.69 -8.61
CA GLU A 58 25.59 -3.68 -9.68
C GLU A 58 24.61 -3.99 -10.81
N ALA A 59 24.56 -5.24 -11.26
CA ALA A 59 23.63 -5.68 -12.29
C ALA A 59 22.16 -5.47 -11.87
N LEU A 60 21.81 -5.79 -10.61
CA LEU A 60 20.48 -5.57 -10.05
C LEU A 60 20.11 -4.09 -9.95
N SER A 61 21.08 -3.21 -9.68
CA SER A 61 20.84 -1.77 -9.58
C SER A 61 20.33 -1.13 -10.87
N LYS A 62 20.58 -1.78 -12.02
CA LYS A 62 20.12 -1.35 -13.35
C LYS A 62 18.67 -1.73 -13.65
N VAL A 63 18.00 -2.43 -12.72
CA VAL A 63 16.62 -2.88 -12.87
C VAL A 63 15.67 -1.99 -12.06
N ASN A 64 14.80 -1.24 -12.73
CA ASN A 64 13.90 -0.23 -12.16
C ASN A 64 12.79 -0.74 -11.20
N HIS A 65 12.86 -1.98 -10.72
CA HIS A 65 11.82 -2.60 -9.89
C HIS A 65 12.33 -3.37 -8.67
N ILE A 66 13.65 -3.47 -8.49
CA ILE A 66 14.23 -4.10 -7.31
C ILE A 66 14.40 -3.01 -6.23
N PRO A 67 13.81 -3.17 -5.04
CA PRO A 67 13.97 -2.23 -3.95
C PRO A 67 15.45 -2.01 -3.56
N ALA A 68 15.82 -0.77 -3.25
CA ALA A 68 17.19 -0.40 -2.91
C ALA A 68 17.74 -1.15 -1.68
N PHE A 69 16.89 -1.50 -0.71
CA PHE A 69 17.30 -2.29 0.45
C PHE A 69 17.71 -3.73 0.06
N ILE A 70 17.07 -4.34 -0.95
CA ILE A 70 17.43 -5.67 -1.47
C ILE A 70 18.80 -5.60 -2.15
N ILE A 71 19.00 -4.60 -3.01
CA ILE A 71 20.29 -4.39 -3.69
C ILE A 71 21.41 -4.20 -2.67
N SER A 72 21.15 -3.43 -1.61
CA SER A 72 22.13 -3.16 -0.56
C SER A 72 22.44 -4.39 0.29
N ALA A 73 21.43 -5.20 0.62
CA ALA A 73 21.62 -6.47 1.32
C ALA A 73 22.46 -7.46 0.47
N ILE A 74 22.16 -7.57 -0.82
CA ILE A 74 22.92 -8.42 -1.75
C ILE A 74 24.36 -7.94 -1.85
N LYS A 75 24.59 -6.63 -1.98
CA LYS A 75 25.94 -6.05 -1.99
C LYS A 75 26.72 -6.38 -0.72
N ALA A 76 26.04 -6.45 0.43
CA ALA A 76 26.64 -6.90 1.69
C ALA A 76 27.05 -8.37 1.62
N GLY A 77 26.11 -9.22 1.22
CA GLY A 77 26.32 -10.66 1.09
C GLY A 77 27.41 -11.03 0.09
N GLU A 78 27.54 -10.29 -1.00
CA GLU A 78 28.63 -10.45 -1.97
C GLU A 78 30.00 -10.16 -1.34
N LYS A 79 30.09 -9.09 -0.54
CA LYS A 79 31.35 -8.70 0.11
C LYS A 79 31.75 -9.64 1.24
N SER A 80 30.79 -10.16 2.00
CA SER A 80 31.01 -11.08 3.11
C SER A 80 31.06 -12.55 2.69
N GLY A 81 30.73 -12.88 1.44
CA GLY A 81 30.59 -14.25 0.96
C GLY A 81 29.34 -14.97 1.47
N SER A 82 28.44 -14.27 2.17
CA SER A 82 27.23 -14.83 2.78
C SER A 82 25.98 -14.65 1.89
N LEU A 83 26.15 -14.79 0.57
CA LEU A 83 25.09 -14.51 -0.39
C LEU A 83 23.90 -15.46 -0.23
N GLU A 84 24.17 -16.74 0.07
CA GLU A 84 23.12 -17.75 0.30
C GLU A 84 22.21 -17.36 1.47
N GLU A 85 22.78 -16.98 2.61
CA GLU A 85 22.03 -16.56 3.78
C GLU A 85 21.22 -15.29 3.51
N ILE A 86 21.82 -14.33 2.79
CA ILE A 86 21.12 -13.07 2.44
C ILE A 86 19.93 -13.36 1.53
N LEU A 87 20.09 -14.24 0.54
CA LEU A 87 19.01 -14.65 -0.36
C LEU A 87 17.87 -15.33 0.41
N GLU A 88 18.16 -16.14 1.41
CA GLU A 88 17.15 -16.76 2.27
C GLU A 88 16.33 -15.70 3.02
N ILE A 89 16.99 -14.71 3.62
CA ILE A 89 16.30 -13.65 4.37
C ILE A 89 15.45 -12.79 3.41
N ILE A 90 15.98 -12.43 2.24
CA ILE A 90 15.24 -11.68 1.21
C ILE A 90 14.01 -12.46 0.73
N MET A 91 14.18 -13.74 0.42
CA MET A 91 13.09 -14.61 -0.03
C MET A 91 11.98 -14.68 1.02
N ASN A 92 12.34 -14.95 2.28
CA ASN A 92 11.39 -15.02 3.39
C ASN A 92 10.63 -13.69 3.56
N GLN A 93 11.32 -12.55 3.47
CA GLN A 93 10.70 -11.23 3.55
C GLN A 93 9.74 -10.97 2.38
N LEU A 94 10.15 -11.29 1.15
CA LEU A 94 9.32 -11.13 -0.04
C LEU A 94 8.07 -12.03 -0.01
N LYS A 95 8.20 -13.25 0.52
CA LYS A 95 7.09 -14.19 0.68
C LYS A 95 6.01 -13.59 1.56
N ILE A 96 6.40 -13.04 2.71
CA ILE A 96 5.49 -12.35 3.62
C ILE A 96 4.83 -11.15 2.93
N GLU A 97 5.59 -10.31 2.21
CA GLU A 97 5.01 -9.17 1.50
C GLU A 97 3.99 -9.56 0.42
N VAL A 98 4.25 -10.63 -0.32
CA VAL A 98 3.36 -11.16 -1.35
C VAL A 98 2.09 -11.73 -0.72
N GLU A 99 2.21 -12.54 0.33
CA GLU A 99 1.05 -13.07 1.06
C GLU A 99 0.18 -11.96 1.64
N MET A 100 0.81 -10.95 2.24
CA MET A 100 0.10 -9.76 2.73
C MET A 100 -0.62 -9.04 1.58
N THR A 101 0.02 -8.84 0.45
CA THR A 101 -0.61 -8.19 -0.72
C THR A 101 -1.79 -9.00 -1.24
N LYS A 102 -1.69 -10.33 -1.28
CA LYS A 102 -2.80 -11.23 -1.68
C LYS A 102 -3.98 -11.10 -0.73
N LYS A 103 -3.73 -11.15 0.59
CA LYS A 103 -4.77 -10.96 1.62
C LYS A 103 -5.45 -9.61 1.49
N ILE A 104 -4.69 -8.52 1.30
CA ILE A 104 -5.25 -7.18 1.08
C ILE A 104 -6.14 -7.14 -0.16
N LYS A 105 -5.68 -7.73 -1.27
CA LYS A 105 -6.47 -7.81 -2.51
C LYS A 105 -7.77 -8.58 -2.29
N GLN A 106 -7.74 -9.69 -1.56
CA GLN A 106 -8.92 -10.50 -1.24
C GLN A 106 -9.92 -9.72 -0.39
N VAL A 107 -9.48 -9.13 0.72
CA VAL A 107 -10.38 -8.41 1.65
C VAL A 107 -10.95 -7.13 1.02
N THR A 108 -10.24 -6.51 0.07
CA THR A 108 -10.74 -5.33 -0.67
C THR A 108 -11.59 -5.66 -1.90
N LEU A 109 -11.74 -6.94 -2.28
CA LEU A 109 -12.48 -7.32 -3.48
C LEU A 109 -13.98 -7.05 -3.32
N TYR A 110 -14.56 -7.46 -2.20
CA TYR A 110 -16.00 -7.30 -1.95
C TYR A 110 -16.45 -5.82 -1.98
N PRO A 111 -15.82 -4.88 -1.22
CA PRO A 111 -16.18 -3.47 -1.30
C PRO A 111 -16.07 -2.86 -2.70
N LYS A 112 -15.11 -3.34 -3.53
CA LYS A 112 -14.96 -2.89 -4.91
C LYS A 112 -16.12 -3.36 -5.78
N ILE A 113 -16.51 -4.63 -5.67
CA ILE A 113 -17.64 -5.17 -6.45
C ILE A 113 -18.91 -4.43 -6.09
N VAL A 114 -19.24 -4.31 -4.80
CA VAL A 114 -20.45 -3.60 -4.35
C VAL A 114 -20.40 -2.13 -4.77
N GLY A 115 -19.26 -1.45 -4.61
CA GLY A 115 -19.10 -0.06 -5.05
C GLY A 115 -19.31 0.13 -6.56
N VAL A 116 -18.82 -0.80 -7.38
CA VAL A 116 -19.03 -0.78 -8.84
C VAL A 116 -20.50 -1.04 -9.17
N THR A 117 -21.13 -2.06 -8.60
CA THR A 117 -22.56 -2.36 -8.81
C THR A 117 -23.44 -1.19 -8.37
N MET A 118 -23.11 -0.57 -7.24
CA MET A 118 -23.79 0.61 -6.73
C MET A 118 -23.66 1.79 -7.70
N LEU A 119 -22.46 2.07 -8.22
CA LEU A 119 -22.26 3.11 -9.22
C LEU A 119 -23.09 2.84 -10.48
N PHE A 120 -23.12 1.60 -10.98
CA PHE A 120 -23.95 1.21 -12.11
C PHE A 120 -25.45 1.40 -11.82
N SER A 121 -25.92 0.99 -10.65
CA SER A 121 -27.33 1.16 -10.26
C SER A 121 -27.75 2.63 -10.21
N LEU A 122 -26.87 3.51 -9.70
CA LEU A 122 -27.08 4.96 -9.70
C LEU A 122 -27.14 5.51 -11.13
N LEU A 123 -26.21 5.11 -12.00
CA LEU A 123 -26.20 5.56 -13.41
C LEU A 123 -27.45 5.12 -14.17
N ILE A 124 -27.90 3.89 -13.98
CA ILE A 124 -29.15 3.39 -14.59
C ILE A 124 -30.34 4.21 -14.09
N SER A 125 -30.39 4.46 -12.78
CA SER A 125 -31.46 5.25 -12.19
C SER A 125 -31.49 6.66 -12.80
N VAL A 126 -30.35 7.38 -12.77
CA VAL A 126 -30.14 8.72 -13.37
C VAL A 126 -30.55 8.80 -14.84
N LYS A 127 -30.18 7.80 -15.65
CA LYS A 127 -30.33 7.87 -17.11
C LYS A 127 -31.64 7.31 -17.65
N PHE A 128 -32.24 6.32 -16.99
CA PHE A 128 -33.43 5.64 -17.50
C PHE A 128 -34.66 5.86 -16.63
N ILE A 129 -34.51 5.72 -15.30
CA ILE A 129 -35.65 5.80 -14.38
C ILE A 129 -36.13 7.26 -14.28
N PHE A 130 -35.24 8.21 -14.02
CA PHE A 130 -35.66 9.60 -13.77
C PHE A 130 -36.22 10.32 -14.98
N PRO A 131 -35.65 10.25 -16.20
CA PRO A 131 -36.24 10.91 -17.36
C PRO A 131 -37.65 10.41 -17.68
N THR A 132 -37.92 9.14 -17.36
CA THR A 132 -39.26 8.57 -17.52
C THR A 132 -40.22 9.17 -16.49
N LEU A 133 -39.81 9.24 -15.22
CA LEU A 133 -40.62 9.82 -14.15
C LEU A 133 -40.89 11.32 -14.35
N THR A 134 -39.87 12.10 -14.70
CA THR A 134 -40.05 13.54 -14.92
C THR A 134 -41.01 13.83 -16.06
N LYS A 135 -40.93 13.08 -17.17
CA LYS A 135 -41.90 13.18 -18.29
C LYS A 135 -43.32 12.87 -17.83
N THR A 136 -43.53 11.70 -17.21
CA THR A 136 -44.87 11.28 -16.76
C THR A 136 -45.48 12.23 -15.74
N PHE A 137 -44.68 12.81 -14.84
CA PHE A 137 -45.18 13.75 -13.84
C PHE A 137 -45.28 15.19 -14.34
N SER A 138 -44.51 15.61 -15.34
CA SER A 138 -44.65 16.95 -15.93
C SER A 138 -45.94 17.11 -16.75
N GLU A 139 -46.53 16.00 -17.19
CA GLU A 139 -47.79 15.96 -17.94
C GLU A 139 -49.03 16.03 -17.04
N GLN A 140 -48.85 15.90 -15.73
CA GLN A 140 -49.92 15.93 -14.73
C GLN A 140 -49.65 17.12 -13.81
N ASP A 141 -50.52 18.13 -13.79
CA ASP A 141 -50.42 19.36 -12.96
C ASP A 141 -50.55 19.08 -11.45
N ILE A 142 -49.73 18.17 -10.91
CA ILE A 142 -49.83 17.62 -9.56
C ILE A 142 -48.58 18.00 -8.78
N THR A 143 -48.80 18.43 -7.54
CA THR A 143 -47.71 18.81 -6.64
C THR A 143 -46.92 17.57 -6.20
N LEU A 144 -45.74 17.38 -6.78
CA LEU A 144 -44.86 16.27 -6.43
C LEU A 144 -44.43 16.30 -4.95
N PRO A 145 -44.36 15.14 -4.25
CA PRO A 145 -43.84 15.05 -2.88
C PRO A 145 -42.43 15.64 -2.75
N PHE A 146 -42.09 16.16 -1.56
CA PHE A 146 -40.79 16.78 -1.29
C PHE A 146 -39.60 15.90 -1.67
N VAL A 147 -39.66 14.61 -1.35
CA VAL A 147 -38.61 13.62 -1.66
C VAL A 147 -38.37 13.53 -3.18
N THR A 148 -39.44 13.46 -3.98
CA THR A 148 -39.36 13.42 -5.44
C THR A 148 -38.85 14.73 -6.03
N ARG A 149 -39.27 15.90 -5.49
CA ARG A 149 -38.75 17.21 -5.93
C ARG A 149 -37.26 17.38 -5.63
N ALA A 150 -36.81 17.05 -4.42
CA ALA A 150 -35.40 17.09 -4.04
C ALA A 150 -34.56 16.16 -4.91
N PHE A 151 -35.10 14.99 -5.25
CA PHE A 151 -34.47 14.04 -6.16
C PHE A 151 -34.31 14.61 -7.58
N ILE A 152 -35.37 15.19 -8.15
CA ILE A 152 -35.34 15.78 -9.50
C ILE A 152 -34.32 16.92 -9.55
N GLN A 153 -34.35 17.83 -8.57
CA GLN A 153 -33.38 18.94 -8.49
C GLN A 153 -31.92 18.45 -8.41
N MET A 154 -31.66 17.40 -7.61
CA MET A 154 -30.32 16.81 -7.53
C MET A 154 -29.89 16.21 -8.87
N THR A 155 -30.82 15.57 -9.58
CA THR A 155 -30.56 14.92 -10.88
C THR A 155 -30.35 15.94 -12.00
N ASP A 156 -31.15 17.00 -12.05
CA ASP A 156 -31.00 18.09 -13.01
C ASP A 156 -29.69 18.85 -12.78
N PHE A 157 -29.30 19.06 -11.52
CA PHE A 157 -28.00 19.61 -11.16
C PHE A 157 -26.85 18.72 -11.66
N LEU A 158 -26.95 17.40 -11.46
CA LEU A 158 -25.95 16.44 -11.94
C LEU A 158 -25.87 16.41 -13.47
N ASN A 159 -27.00 16.48 -14.18
CA ASN A 159 -27.08 16.42 -15.64
C ASN A 159 -26.64 17.73 -16.32
N HIS A 160 -26.96 18.89 -15.77
CA HIS A 160 -26.52 20.19 -16.33
C HIS A 160 -25.07 20.52 -15.96
N ASN A 161 -24.60 20.12 -14.78
CA ASN A 161 -23.27 20.46 -14.28
C ASN A 161 -22.28 19.28 -14.34
N TYR A 162 -22.54 18.23 -15.14
CA TYR A 162 -21.64 17.07 -15.21
C TYR A 162 -20.21 17.44 -15.59
N LEU A 163 -20.04 18.39 -16.52
CA LEU A 163 -18.73 18.95 -16.90
C LEU A 163 -18.07 19.66 -15.71
N LEU A 164 -18.83 20.46 -14.96
CA LEU A 164 -18.34 21.20 -13.79
C LEU A 164 -17.96 20.25 -12.65
N LEU A 165 -18.74 19.18 -12.44
CA LEU A 165 -18.43 18.10 -11.48
C LEU A 165 -17.18 17.32 -11.87
N ILE A 166 -17.02 16.97 -13.15
CA ILE A 166 -15.80 16.33 -13.65
C ILE A 166 -14.58 17.26 -13.43
N ILE A 167 -14.71 18.55 -13.72
CA ILE A 167 -13.67 19.55 -13.48
C ILE A 167 -13.35 19.68 -11.99
N LEU A 168 -14.36 19.70 -11.11
CA LEU A 168 -14.19 19.78 -9.66
C LEU A 168 -13.47 18.54 -9.12
N ILE A 169 -13.91 17.34 -9.51
CA ILE A 169 -13.30 16.06 -9.10
C ILE A 169 -11.87 15.99 -9.62
N THR A 170 -11.63 16.35 -10.88
CA THR A 170 -10.30 16.33 -11.48
C THR A 170 -9.38 17.35 -10.81
N THR A 171 -9.86 18.58 -10.58
CA THR A 171 -9.11 19.63 -9.88
C THR A 171 -8.79 19.23 -8.44
N CYS A 172 -9.75 18.63 -7.73
CA CYS A 172 -9.54 18.13 -6.37
C CYS A 172 -8.53 16.97 -6.36
N PHE A 173 -8.64 16.02 -7.30
CA PHE A 173 -7.71 14.90 -7.42
C PHE A 173 -6.29 15.35 -7.77
N VAL A 174 -6.14 16.24 -8.75
CA VAL A 174 -4.86 16.83 -9.15
C VAL A 174 -4.30 17.70 -8.02
N GLY A 175 -5.12 18.54 -7.40
CA GLY A 175 -4.75 19.39 -6.25
C GLY A 175 -4.27 18.57 -5.06
N LEU A 176 -4.96 17.47 -4.72
CA LEU A 176 -4.51 16.54 -3.68
C LEU A 176 -3.20 15.85 -4.06
N ASN A 177 -2.99 15.48 -5.33
CA ASN A 177 -1.74 14.89 -5.78
C ASN A 177 -0.57 15.89 -5.74
N ILE A 178 -0.80 17.16 -6.09
CA ILE A 178 0.19 18.23 -5.97
C ILE A 178 0.49 18.50 -4.50
N PHE A 179 -0.54 18.59 -3.65
CA PHE A 179 -0.40 18.79 -2.21
C PHE A 179 0.37 17.66 -1.52
N LYS A 180 0.16 16.40 -1.95
CA LYS A 180 0.96 15.24 -1.51
C LYS A 180 2.41 15.28 -1.97
N LYS A 181 2.70 15.89 -3.12
CA LYS A 181 4.08 16.07 -3.63
C LYS A 181 4.80 17.23 -2.94
N TRP A 182 4.06 18.21 -2.43
CA TRP A 182 4.63 19.31 -1.68
C TRP A 182 5.08 18.84 -0.29
N ALA A 183 6.34 19.12 0.09
CA ALA A 183 6.94 18.62 1.31
C ALA A 183 6.15 19.00 2.58
N TYR A 184 5.64 20.23 2.64
CA TYR A 184 4.82 20.71 3.76
C TYR A 184 3.45 20.03 3.80
N GLY A 185 2.79 19.90 2.65
CA GLY A 185 1.50 19.22 2.54
C GLY A 185 1.59 17.74 2.92
N ASN A 186 2.62 17.03 2.47
CA ASN A 186 2.83 15.64 2.86
C ASN A 186 3.08 15.49 4.37
N LYS A 187 3.91 16.36 4.96
CA LYS A 187 4.13 16.37 6.41
C LYS A 187 2.83 16.53 7.19
N LEU A 188 1.99 17.50 6.81
CA LEU A 188 0.69 17.73 7.45
C LEU A 188 -0.23 16.50 7.30
N LEU A 189 -0.31 15.93 6.10
CA LEU A 189 -1.12 14.72 5.86
C LEU A 189 -0.65 13.53 6.72
N GLU A 190 0.65 13.31 6.83
CA GLU A 190 1.20 12.24 7.67
C GLU A 190 0.90 12.50 9.16
N GLN A 191 1.02 13.74 9.63
CA GLN A 191 0.67 14.10 11.01
C GLN A 191 -0.83 13.96 11.31
N LEU A 192 -1.70 14.32 10.36
CA LEU A 192 -3.14 14.15 10.49
C LEU A 192 -3.52 12.66 10.54
N LYS A 193 -2.93 11.82 9.68
CA LYS A 193 -3.17 10.37 9.70
C LYS A 193 -2.85 9.75 11.05
N ILE A 194 -1.77 10.18 11.70
CA ILE A 194 -1.36 9.69 13.03
C ILE A 194 -2.41 10.01 14.11
N LYS A 195 -3.15 11.13 13.98
CA LYS A 195 -4.14 11.56 14.97
C LYS A 195 -5.50 10.90 14.81
N ILE A 196 -5.85 10.43 13.61
CA ILE A 196 -7.17 9.82 13.36
C ILE A 196 -7.22 8.42 13.99
N PRO A 197 -8.20 8.10 14.86
CA PRO A 197 -8.36 6.76 15.42
C PRO A 197 -8.49 5.68 14.32
N LYS A 198 -7.98 4.47 14.57
CA LYS A 198 -7.88 3.33 13.62
C LYS A 198 -6.94 3.58 12.43
N ILE A 199 -7.07 4.69 11.70
CA ILE A 199 -6.16 5.06 10.59
C ILE A 199 -4.75 5.28 11.12
N GLY A 200 -4.60 6.00 12.24
CA GLY A 200 -3.32 6.25 12.89
C GLY A 200 -2.67 4.96 13.38
N THR A 201 -3.45 4.02 13.93
CA THR A 201 -2.97 2.70 14.34
C THR A 201 -2.42 1.92 13.15
N LEU A 202 -3.18 1.83 12.05
CA LEU A 202 -2.72 1.19 10.81
C LEU A 202 -1.48 1.86 10.22
N TYR A 203 -1.46 3.19 10.23
CA TYR A 203 -0.36 3.98 9.72
C TYR A 203 0.91 3.70 10.54
N LYS A 204 0.83 3.74 11.88
CA LYS A 204 1.95 3.38 12.77
C LYS A 204 2.39 1.93 12.56
N LEU A 205 1.47 0.97 12.56
CA LEU A 205 1.78 -0.46 12.35
C LEU A 205 2.52 -0.68 11.02
N ASN A 206 2.08 -0.05 9.93
CA ASN A 206 2.75 -0.19 8.64
C ASN A 206 4.20 0.31 8.68
N HIS A 207 4.43 1.50 9.25
CA HIS A 207 5.77 2.09 9.30
C HIS A 207 6.68 1.38 10.30
N ASN A 208 6.18 0.92 11.45
CA ASN A 208 6.98 0.18 12.42
C ASN A 208 7.38 -1.20 11.88
N LYS A 209 6.49 -1.87 11.14
CA LYS A 209 6.83 -3.07 10.36
C LYS A 209 7.95 -2.79 9.35
N GLU A 210 7.82 -1.73 8.53
CA GLU A 210 8.82 -1.39 7.51
C GLU A 210 10.19 -1.11 8.14
N ILE A 211 10.22 -0.31 9.22
CA ILE A 211 11.45 -0.04 9.99
C ILE A 211 12.08 -1.34 10.46
N ALA A 212 11.28 -2.20 11.13
CA ALA A 212 11.77 -3.44 11.72
C ALA A 212 12.31 -4.41 10.67
N ASN A 213 11.57 -4.66 9.60
CA ASN A 213 11.99 -5.62 8.58
C ASN A 213 13.19 -5.12 7.78
N TYR A 214 13.21 -3.84 7.38
CA TYR A 214 14.26 -3.34 6.47
C TYR A 214 15.57 -3.15 7.22
N ILE A 215 15.55 -2.52 8.39
CA ILE A 215 16.75 -2.34 9.21
C ILE A 215 17.19 -3.70 9.76
N GLY A 216 16.25 -4.56 10.19
CA GLY A 216 16.54 -5.91 10.66
C GLY A 216 17.22 -6.77 9.60
N LEU A 217 16.75 -6.73 8.34
CA LEU A 217 17.38 -7.40 7.20
C LEU A 217 18.81 -6.89 6.99
N LEU A 218 19.00 -5.57 6.87
CA LEU A 218 20.30 -4.98 6.58
C LEU A 218 21.34 -5.28 7.69
N ILE A 219 20.95 -5.16 8.96
CA ILE A 219 21.82 -5.49 10.10
C ILE A 219 22.12 -7.00 10.12
N SER A 220 21.12 -7.84 9.88
CA SER A 220 21.34 -9.30 9.77
C SER A 220 22.20 -9.67 8.56
N SER A 221 22.28 -8.80 7.55
CA SER A 221 23.20 -8.91 6.42
C SER A 221 24.62 -8.38 6.69
N GLY A 222 24.93 -8.04 7.95
CA GLY A 222 26.26 -7.60 8.36
C GLY A 222 26.53 -6.09 8.24
N LEU A 223 25.53 -5.27 7.92
CA LEU A 223 25.70 -3.81 7.91
C LEU A 223 25.67 -3.25 9.33
N SER A 224 26.45 -2.18 9.54
CA SER A 224 26.35 -1.38 10.76
C SER A 224 24.98 -0.71 10.88
N ILE A 225 24.59 -0.34 12.11
CA ILE A 225 23.32 0.35 12.38
C ILE A 225 23.21 1.63 11.53
N GLY A 226 24.29 2.42 11.45
CA GLY A 226 24.32 3.68 10.70
C GLY A 226 24.14 3.49 9.18
N GLU A 227 24.74 2.45 8.60
CA GLU A 227 24.55 2.12 7.18
C GLU A 227 23.11 1.66 6.92
N ALA A 228 22.58 0.78 7.78
CA ALA A 228 21.23 0.26 7.66
C ALA A 228 20.17 1.37 7.74
N THR A 229 20.31 2.30 8.68
CA THR A 229 19.40 3.43 8.85
C THR A 229 19.52 4.46 7.71
N GLU A 230 20.69 4.66 7.12
CA GLU A 230 20.88 5.52 5.94
C GLU A 230 20.26 4.91 4.67
N ILE A 231 20.44 3.61 4.45
CA ILE A 231 19.77 2.90 3.36
C ILE A 231 18.25 2.94 3.54
N PHE A 232 17.76 2.71 4.77
CA PHE A 232 16.34 2.83 5.08
C PHE A 232 15.80 4.23 4.79
N ARG A 233 16.52 5.28 5.22
CA ARG A 233 16.16 6.69 4.95
C ARG A 233 16.03 6.98 3.46
N LYS A 234 16.95 6.48 2.64
CA LYS A 234 16.89 6.64 1.17
C LYS A 234 15.75 5.84 0.53
N SER A 235 15.36 4.72 1.13
CA SER A 235 14.37 3.79 0.58
C SER A 235 12.92 4.10 0.97
N THR A 236 12.68 4.70 2.14
CA THR A 236 11.32 5.01 2.59
C THR A 236 10.69 6.14 1.76
N ASN A 237 9.37 6.08 1.56
CA ASN A 237 8.61 7.16 0.91
C ASN A 237 7.97 8.13 1.92
N SER A 238 7.99 7.82 3.22
CA SER A 238 7.44 8.71 4.25
C SER A 238 8.37 9.89 4.47
N TYR A 239 7.82 11.10 4.37
CA TYR A 239 8.56 12.31 4.66
C TYR A 239 8.92 12.38 6.16
N LEU A 240 7.99 11.98 7.03
CA LEU A 240 8.22 11.98 8.47
C LEU A 240 9.37 11.03 8.83
N LEU A 241 9.38 9.81 8.32
CA LEU A 241 10.48 8.86 8.55
C LEU A 241 11.80 9.37 7.96
N LYS A 242 11.82 9.94 6.74
CA LYS A 242 13.03 10.56 6.19
C LYS A 242 13.63 11.57 7.15
N SER A 243 12.80 12.48 7.67
CA SER A 243 13.25 13.52 8.60
C SER A 243 13.72 12.98 9.95
N ILE A 244 13.10 11.91 10.46
CA ILE A 244 13.50 11.23 11.70
C ILE A 244 14.85 10.55 11.50
N PHE A 245 15.00 9.75 10.45
CA PHE A 245 16.22 8.99 10.20
C PHE A 245 17.39 9.86 9.73
N GLU A 246 17.14 11.01 9.10
CA GLU A 246 18.20 11.99 8.82
C GLU A 246 18.85 12.51 10.12
N LYS A 247 18.03 12.87 11.11
CA LYS A 247 18.53 13.29 12.44
C LYS A 247 19.13 12.12 13.20
N SER A 248 18.51 10.94 13.10
CA SER A 248 19.01 9.71 13.73
C SER A 248 20.41 9.37 13.26
N ASN A 249 20.68 9.42 11.96
CA ASN A 249 21.99 9.08 11.40
C ASN A 249 23.09 10.00 11.91
N LYS A 250 22.84 11.31 11.98
CA LYS A 250 23.79 12.28 12.57
C LYS A 250 24.12 11.95 14.03
N ASN A 251 23.12 11.56 14.82
CA ASN A 251 23.28 11.20 16.22
C ASN A 251 23.99 9.84 16.41
N ILE A 252 23.71 8.86 15.56
CA ILE A 252 24.36 7.54 15.59
C ILE A 252 25.86 7.67 15.26
N ILE A 253 26.21 8.52 14.29
CA ILE A 253 27.62 8.84 13.98
C ILE A 253 28.32 9.48 15.19
N GLN A 254 27.58 10.20 16.04
CA GLN A 254 28.08 10.76 17.30
C GLN A 254 28.08 9.76 18.47
N GLY A 255 27.79 8.48 18.22
CA GLY A 255 27.82 7.42 19.23
C GLY A 255 26.54 7.23 20.05
N LYS A 256 25.43 7.90 19.70
CA LYS A 256 24.15 7.67 20.37
C LYS A 256 23.48 6.39 19.90
N PHE A 257 22.77 5.73 20.81
CA PHE A 257 21.97 4.54 20.52
C PHE A 257 20.76 4.91 19.64
N LEU A 258 20.36 4.03 18.72
CA LEU A 258 19.16 4.13 17.89
C LEU A 258 17.89 4.22 18.74
N SER A 259 17.82 3.51 19.86
CA SER A 259 16.67 3.64 20.78
C SER A 259 16.52 5.06 21.32
N GLU A 260 17.62 5.78 21.57
CA GLU A 260 17.59 7.16 22.03
C GLU A 260 17.17 8.13 20.93
N THR A 261 17.63 7.90 19.69
CA THR A 261 17.31 8.79 18.56
C THR A 261 15.84 8.69 18.13
N LEU A 262 15.22 7.53 18.31
CA LEU A 262 13.82 7.25 17.97
C LEU A 262 12.85 7.52 19.13
N LYS A 263 13.36 7.87 20.32
CA LYS A 263 12.55 8.16 21.49
C LYS A 263 11.58 9.33 21.24
N ASP A 264 10.39 9.23 21.82
CA ASP A 264 9.33 10.26 21.81
C ASP A 264 8.86 10.70 20.41
N LYS A 265 9.09 9.86 19.38
CA LYS A 265 8.58 10.11 18.02
C LYS A 265 7.15 9.58 17.87
N PRO A 266 6.15 10.41 17.48
CA PRO A 266 4.74 10.00 17.46
C PRO A 266 4.41 8.78 16.57
N ILE A 267 5.20 8.56 15.52
CA ILE A 267 5.04 7.44 14.58
C ILE A 267 5.65 6.14 15.11
N ILE A 268 6.61 6.22 16.03
CA ILE A 268 7.31 5.07 16.59
C ILE A 268 6.48 4.51 17.75
N MET A 269 6.20 3.21 17.70
CA MET A 269 5.48 2.53 18.78
C MET A 269 6.43 2.20 19.92
N SER A 270 5.99 2.38 21.17
CA SER A 270 6.81 2.13 22.36
C SER A 270 7.38 0.71 22.40
N TYR A 271 6.61 -0.27 21.92
CA TYR A 271 7.06 -1.66 21.87
C TYR A 271 8.20 -1.89 20.86
N LEU A 272 8.24 -1.16 19.73
CA LEU A 272 9.41 -1.21 18.84
C LEU A 272 10.65 -0.64 19.53
N LEU A 273 10.50 0.49 20.23
CA LEU A 273 11.57 1.15 20.98
C LEU A 273 12.21 0.23 22.03
N GLU A 274 11.40 -0.50 22.81
CA GLU A 274 11.91 -1.44 23.80
C GLU A 274 12.67 -2.60 23.17
N ILE A 275 12.18 -3.15 22.04
CA ILE A 275 12.90 -4.22 21.33
C ILE A 275 14.22 -3.71 20.75
N ILE A 276 14.27 -2.49 20.21
CA ILE A 276 15.52 -1.87 19.76
C ILE A 276 16.49 -1.77 20.93
N LYS A 277 16.05 -1.22 22.07
CA LYS A 277 16.87 -1.05 23.27
C LYS A 277 17.44 -2.39 23.79
N ILE A 278 16.63 -3.44 23.81
CA ILE A 278 17.08 -4.80 24.20
C ILE A 278 18.08 -5.35 23.19
N GLY A 279 17.80 -5.20 21.88
CA GLY A 279 18.65 -5.69 20.81
C GLY A 279 20.01 -4.97 20.74
N GLU A 280 20.05 -3.68 21.04
CA GLU A 280 21.29 -2.90 21.14
C GLU A 280 22.16 -3.38 22.29
N LYS A 281 21.56 -3.66 23.46
CA LYS A 281 22.29 -4.14 24.63
C LYS A 281 22.79 -5.58 24.51
N SER A 282 22.03 -6.44 23.83
CA SER A 282 22.38 -7.85 23.66
C SER A 282 23.23 -8.15 22.43
N GLY A 283 23.46 -7.16 21.55
CA GLY A 283 24.10 -7.35 20.25
C GLY A 283 23.23 -8.05 19.19
N GLY A 284 22.02 -8.50 19.56
CA GLY A 284 21.09 -9.24 18.70
C GLY A 284 20.08 -8.37 17.96
N LEU A 285 20.42 -7.13 17.60
CA LEU A 285 19.45 -6.15 17.06
C LEU A 285 18.78 -6.61 15.76
N GLY A 286 19.54 -7.15 14.80
CA GLY A 286 19.01 -7.62 13.51
C GLY A 286 17.91 -8.67 13.67
N ALA A 287 18.21 -9.75 14.39
CA ALA A 287 17.25 -10.82 14.68
C ALA A 287 16.04 -10.33 15.50
N SER A 288 16.27 -9.43 16.47
CA SER A 288 15.21 -8.85 17.28
C SER A 288 14.24 -8.02 16.45
N LEU A 289 14.76 -7.22 15.51
CA LEU A 289 13.99 -6.43 14.56
C LEU A 289 13.18 -7.29 13.58
N LEU A 290 13.78 -8.35 13.02
CA LEU A 290 13.04 -9.29 12.16
C LEU A 290 11.92 -10.00 12.94
N ARG A 291 12.15 -10.36 14.20
CA ARG A 291 11.14 -11.01 15.05
C ARG A 291 9.97 -10.08 15.38
N ILE A 292 10.25 -8.82 15.77
CA ILE A 292 9.19 -7.85 16.06
C ILE A 292 8.48 -7.37 14.78
N GLY A 293 9.17 -7.40 13.64
CA GLY A 293 8.58 -7.15 12.33
C GLY A 293 7.40 -8.08 12.03
N LYS A 294 7.56 -9.39 12.27
CA LYS A 294 6.48 -10.39 12.15
C LYS A 294 5.29 -10.10 13.07
N TYR A 295 5.54 -9.60 14.27
CA TYR A 295 4.48 -9.18 15.19
C TYR A 295 3.71 -7.98 14.63
N PHE A 296 4.40 -6.95 14.13
CA PHE A 296 3.75 -5.80 13.51
C PHE A 296 2.99 -6.16 12.22
N GLU A 297 3.49 -7.11 11.43
CA GLU A 297 2.79 -7.65 10.27
C GLU A 297 1.45 -8.27 10.64
N LYS A 298 1.47 -9.18 11.62
CA LYS A 298 0.25 -9.85 12.11
C LYS A 298 -0.76 -8.83 12.64
N ASN A 299 -0.31 -7.87 13.43
CA ASN A 299 -1.19 -6.82 13.96
C ASN A 299 -1.70 -5.87 12.87
N TYR A 300 -0.87 -5.53 11.89
CA TYR A 300 -1.30 -4.76 10.73
C TYR A 300 -2.39 -5.50 9.95
N GLU A 301 -2.25 -6.81 9.75
CA GLU A 301 -3.28 -7.64 9.12
C GLU A 301 -4.60 -7.62 9.90
N ILE A 302 -4.53 -7.82 11.22
CA ILE A 302 -5.70 -7.84 12.10
C ILE A 302 -6.43 -6.49 12.07
N GLU A 303 -5.71 -5.40 12.28
CA GLU A 303 -6.31 -4.05 12.26
C GLU A 303 -6.84 -3.68 10.88
N LEU A 304 -6.21 -4.17 9.81
CA LEU A 304 -6.69 -3.91 8.45
C LEU A 304 -8.00 -4.67 8.19
N LYS A 305 -8.10 -5.93 8.63
CA LYS A 305 -9.35 -6.68 8.56
C LYS A 305 -10.47 -6.00 9.35
N LYS A 306 -10.19 -5.54 10.57
CA LYS A 306 -11.17 -4.77 11.37
C LYS A 306 -11.61 -3.49 10.67
N ALA A 307 -10.67 -2.74 10.07
CA ALA A 307 -10.99 -1.54 9.33
C ALA A 307 -11.90 -1.84 8.14
N ILE A 308 -11.63 -2.91 7.39
CA ILE A 308 -12.46 -3.29 6.23
C ILE A 308 -13.81 -3.88 6.66
N ALA A 309 -13.87 -4.64 7.76
CA ALA A 309 -15.13 -5.17 8.28
C ALA A 309 -16.13 -4.08 8.69
N ILE A 310 -15.68 -2.85 8.97
CA ILE A 310 -16.56 -1.70 9.22
C ILE A 310 -17.06 -1.07 7.91
N ILE A 311 -16.28 -1.17 6.84
CA ILE A 311 -16.64 -0.64 5.52
C ILE A 311 -17.87 -1.37 4.97
N GLU A 312 -17.97 -2.69 5.18
CA GLU A 312 -19.08 -3.50 4.67
C GLU A 312 -20.46 -3.05 5.20
N PRO A 313 -20.72 -2.97 6.53
CA PRO A 313 -21.98 -2.44 7.05
C PRO A 313 -22.26 -1.01 6.58
N THR A 314 -21.22 -0.18 6.46
CA THR A 314 -21.36 1.20 6.01
C THR A 314 -21.84 1.27 4.56
N ILE A 315 -21.25 0.47 3.67
CA ILE A 315 -21.65 0.39 2.26
C ILE A 315 -23.08 -0.16 2.15
N THR A 316 -23.41 -1.24 2.88
CA THR A 316 -24.73 -1.86 2.84
C THR A 316 -25.82 -0.92 3.35
N LEU A 317 -25.57 -0.21 4.46
CA LEU A 317 -26.50 0.80 4.99
C LEU A 317 -26.71 1.95 3.99
N PHE A 318 -25.62 2.42 3.37
CA PHE A 318 -25.69 3.49 2.38
C PHE A 318 -26.44 3.06 1.11
N LEU A 319 -26.22 1.83 0.64
CA LEU A 319 -26.95 1.24 -0.47
C LEU A 319 -28.44 1.12 -0.14
N ALA A 320 -28.79 0.62 1.04
CA ALA A 320 -30.17 0.52 1.49
C ALA A 320 -30.86 1.90 1.52
N LEU A 321 -30.16 2.93 1.98
CA LEU A 321 -30.66 4.30 1.99
C LEU A 321 -30.91 4.83 0.57
N ILE A 322 -29.99 4.57 -0.37
CA ILE A 322 -30.18 4.97 -1.79
C ILE A 322 -31.36 4.24 -2.41
N VAL A 323 -31.46 2.92 -2.22
CA VAL A 323 -32.58 2.13 -2.76
C VAL A 323 -33.90 2.62 -2.16
N ALA A 324 -33.96 2.83 -0.84
CA ALA A 324 -35.14 3.38 -0.18
C ALA A 324 -35.50 4.78 -0.71
N PHE A 325 -34.49 5.63 -0.94
CA PHE A 325 -34.69 6.97 -1.50
C PHE A 325 -35.22 6.92 -2.93
N ILE A 326 -34.71 6.01 -3.78
CA ILE A 326 -35.22 5.80 -5.15
C ILE A 326 -36.65 5.29 -5.10
N VAL A 327 -36.94 4.25 -4.32
CA VAL A 327 -38.28 3.68 -4.18
C VAL A 327 -39.27 4.72 -3.65
N ALA A 328 -38.89 5.50 -2.65
CA ALA A 328 -39.74 6.57 -2.14
C ALA A 328 -39.99 7.65 -3.21
N ALA A 329 -38.95 8.05 -3.96
CA ALA A 329 -39.09 9.02 -5.03
C ALA A 329 -40.00 8.54 -6.18
N THR A 330 -40.04 7.22 -6.45
CA THR A 330 -40.87 6.63 -7.51
C THR A 330 -42.28 6.25 -7.07
N MET A 331 -42.44 5.65 -5.88
CA MET A 331 -43.71 5.08 -5.40
C MET A 331 -44.60 6.09 -4.68
N LEU A 332 -44.03 7.09 -3.98
CA LEU A 332 -44.86 8.08 -3.28
C LEU A 332 -45.76 8.87 -4.26
N PRO A 333 -45.28 9.35 -5.43
CA PRO A 333 -46.13 10.00 -6.41
C PRO A 333 -47.23 9.07 -6.97
N THR A 334 -46.92 7.81 -7.26
CA THR A 334 -47.91 6.86 -7.77
C THR A 334 -49.01 6.55 -6.76
N LEU A 335 -48.66 6.49 -5.47
CA LEU A 335 -49.65 6.32 -4.40
C LEU A 335 -50.52 7.57 -4.25
N SER A 336 -49.95 8.78 -4.31
CA SER A 336 -50.75 10.01 -4.28
C SER A 336 -51.72 10.11 -5.45
N LEU A 337 -51.31 9.65 -6.64
CA LEU A 337 -52.17 9.60 -7.83
C LEU A 337 -53.35 8.63 -7.63
N SER A 338 -53.09 7.45 -7.06
CA SER A 338 -54.14 6.44 -6.82
C SER A 338 -55.17 6.81 -5.75
N VAL A 339 -54.82 7.72 -4.83
CA VAL A 339 -55.73 8.18 -3.75
C VAL A 339 -56.51 9.43 -4.16
N SER A 340 -56.09 10.13 -5.21
CA SER A 340 -56.79 11.28 -5.79
C SER A 340 -57.84 10.94 -6.86
N PHE A 341 -57.99 9.65 -7.19
CA PHE A 341 -59.17 9.09 -7.87
C PHE A 341 -60.07 8.43 -6.83
#